data_AF-A0A970T5L2-F1
#
_entry.id   AF-A0A970T5L2-F1
#
_cell.length_a   1.000
_cell.length_b   1.000
_cell.length_c   1.000
_cell.angle_alpha   90.00
_cell.angle_beta   90.00
_cell.angle_gamma   90.00
#
_symmetry.space_group_name_H-M   'P 1'
#
loop_
_entity.id
_entity.type
_entity.pdbx_description
1 polymer ?
#
loop_
_entity_poly.entity_id
_entity_poly.type
_entity_poly.pdbx_seq_one_letter_code
_entity_poly.pdbx_strand_id
1 'polypeptide(L)'
;MKKLHLDDFEDEIDWKILSRGFKYYESGLVGAPKSNGRGRNIFKVKGTELYHVIIDVQGDAVVNYECDCPYDMGPVCKHIVACLYHLREEARSVSRPAKDAGKDIDKRIRVAIRHAKGRLGYVDWSAARGLNRDISEFLDEARDLLGRGKTKPCIDICIPVFESMIDAFGYADDSNGDIGILVHDAYELLGEAARKMDPSDPVRRELLAYCFEKFRTKAFSGWDWDMGMLELAASLAITDAERQVIIQTAEDRYPESKPRDLKNYTDLYGWEDARRLIYSVLLKMSPEKAESYLQKHIDVPEFREAAIKRAIADADYPLAYSLCRKGQKYDGGRSLAGLVAKWREYELATALSEGDAERILSLAEGLWLEDHGDGTQCLEPPLIYYEVLKEYVPAGCWREYIGVLAERLKTKRWSNSYVNLCIREKWWDKLLQHVSEQPSGRTLKEYERYLKADYKDELVALYAAVIYRELEGIPLGRGHYREICSYLRRILKLGDRKRVEEIIIDLKAKYPRRSALIDELNNVL
;
A
#
# COMPACT_ATOMS: atom_id res chain seq x y z
N MET A 1 -4.72 -8.35 -54.78
CA MET A 1 -4.04 -8.36 -53.47
C MET A 1 -4.59 -7.23 -52.63
N LYS A 2 -4.84 -7.45 -51.34
CA LYS A 2 -5.18 -6.37 -50.40
C LYS A 2 -3.96 -5.44 -50.26
N LYS A 3 -4.20 -4.13 -50.17
CA LYS A 3 -3.14 -3.12 -49.98
C LYS A 3 -2.71 -3.16 -48.52
N LEU A 4 -1.41 -3.22 -48.28
CA LEU A 4 -0.83 -3.10 -46.94
C LEU A 4 -0.12 -1.75 -46.84
N HIS A 5 -0.27 -1.07 -45.72
CA HIS A 5 0.52 0.12 -45.37
C HIS A 5 1.33 -0.16 -44.11
N LEU A 6 2.51 0.46 -43.96
CA LEU A 6 3.33 0.23 -42.76
C LEU A 6 2.60 0.71 -41.51
N ASP A 7 1.78 1.75 -41.60
CA ASP A 7 1.05 2.28 -40.45
C ASP A 7 -0.15 1.42 -39.96
N ASP A 8 -0.72 0.55 -40.80
CA ASP A 8 -1.98 -0.18 -40.49
C ASP A 8 -2.06 -1.64 -40.97
N PHE A 9 -0.95 -2.26 -41.39
CA PHE A 9 -0.96 -3.63 -41.91
C PHE A 9 -1.57 -4.67 -40.95
N GLU A 10 -1.64 -4.39 -39.65
CA GLU A 10 -2.28 -5.25 -38.65
C GLU A 10 -3.79 -5.41 -38.83
N ASP A 11 -4.45 -4.45 -39.46
CA ASP A 11 -5.91 -4.51 -39.66
C ASP A 11 -6.27 -5.48 -40.82
N GLU A 12 -5.30 -5.79 -41.67
CA GLU A 12 -5.49 -6.56 -42.91
C GLU A 12 -4.93 -7.99 -42.85
N ILE A 13 -4.20 -8.34 -41.79
CA ILE A 13 -3.55 -9.64 -41.61
C ILE A 13 -4.17 -10.41 -40.44
N ASP A 14 -4.32 -11.73 -40.58
CA ASP A 14 -4.85 -12.58 -39.50
C ASP A 14 -4.03 -12.46 -38.20
N TRP A 15 -4.72 -12.29 -37.09
CA TRP A 15 -4.12 -12.01 -35.78
C TRP A 15 -3.14 -13.10 -35.31
N LYS A 16 -3.33 -14.37 -35.71
CA LYS A 16 -2.40 -15.46 -35.34
C LYS A 16 -1.08 -15.33 -36.09
N ILE A 17 -1.10 -14.84 -37.32
CA ILE A 17 0.11 -14.58 -38.12
C ILE A 17 0.80 -13.32 -37.58
N LEU A 18 0.03 -12.29 -37.23
CA LEU A 18 0.54 -11.05 -36.61
C LEU A 18 1.28 -11.32 -35.31
N SER A 19 0.65 -12.04 -34.37
CA SER A 19 1.25 -12.37 -33.08
C SER A 19 2.56 -13.15 -33.22
N ARG A 20 2.63 -14.06 -34.19
CA ARG A 20 3.86 -14.85 -34.46
C ARG A 20 4.96 -14.01 -35.11
N GLY A 21 4.60 -13.08 -36.00
CA GLY A 21 5.57 -12.19 -36.64
C GLY A 21 6.12 -11.14 -35.68
N PHE A 22 5.26 -10.57 -34.83
CA PHE A 22 5.67 -9.64 -33.78
C PHE A 22 6.69 -10.26 -32.82
N LYS A 23 6.47 -11.51 -32.38
CA LYS A 23 7.45 -12.25 -31.56
C LYS A 23 8.82 -12.39 -32.22
N TYR A 24 8.87 -12.60 -33.54
CA TYR A 24 10.14 -12.72 -34.27
C TYR A 24 10.88 -11.37 -34.35
N TYR A 25 10.13 -10.28 -34.47
CA TYR A 25 10.66 -8.92 -34.41
C TYR A 25 11.22 -8.61 -33.01
N GLU A 26 10.43 -8.80 -31.95
CA GLU A 26 10.87 -8.55 -30.55
C GLU A 26 12.07 -9.41 -30.13
N SER A 27 12.12 -10.66 -30.60
CA SER A 27 13.23 -11.58 -30.30
C SER A 27 14.53 -11.25 -31.06
N GLY A 28 14.57 -10.14 -31.82
CA GLY A 28 15.75 -9.70 -32.57
C GLY A 28 16.16 -10.65 -33.70
N LEU A 29 15.22 -11.43 -34.24
CA LEU A 29 15.52 -12.44 -35.27
C LEU A 29 15.53 -11.85 -36.69
N VAL A 30 15.16 -10.58 -36.85
CA VAL A 30 15.20 -9.83 -38.10
C VAL A 30 16.52 -9.06 -38.17
N GLY A 31 17.36 -9.36 -39.17
CA GLY A 31 18.58 -8.59 -39.41
C GLY A 31 18.31 -7.26 -40.12
N ALA A 32 19.23 -6.30 -39.99
CA ALA A 32 19.14 -5.01 -40.67
C ALA A 32 18.96 -5.16 -42.19
N PRO A 33 18.06 -4.38 -42.82
CA PRO A 33 17.79 -4.51 -44.24
C PRO A 33 18.96 -4.02 -45.10
N LYS A 34 19.19 -4.71 -46.22
CA LYS A 34 19.94 -4.13 -47.34
C LYS A 34 18.95 -3.36 -48.21
N SER A 35 19.00 -2.03 -48.14
CA SER A 35 18.20 -1.15 -48.99
C SER A 35 18.97 -0.68 -50.22
N ASN A 36 18.31 -0.55 -51.37
CA ASN A 36 18.91 -0.03 -52.60
C ASN A 36 18.59 1.47 -52.86
N GLY A 37 18.03 2.17 -51.87
CA GLY A 37 17.69 3.60 -51.97
C GLY A 37 16.46 3.92 -52.84
N ARG A 38 15.81 2.91 -53.43
CA ARG A 38 14.57 3.06 -54.23
C ARG A 38 13.36 2.36 -53.57
N GLY A 39 13.41 2.16 -52.25
CA GLY A 39 12.31 1.57 -51.48
C GLY A 39 12.30 0.04 -51.42
N ARG A 40 13.24 -0.65 -52.07
CA ARG A 40 13.39 -2.12 -51.96
C ARG A 40 14.27 -2.47 -50.76
N ASN A 41 13.74 -3.27 -49.84
CA ASN A 41 14.40 -3.71 -48.62
C ASN A 41 14.52 -5.24 -48.59
N ILE A 42 15.75 -5.74 -48.44
CA ILE A 42 16.03 -7.18 -48.39
C ILE A 42 16.52 -7.54 -46.98
N PHE A 43 15.75 -8.38 -46.30
CA PHE A 43 16.00 -8.85 -44.94
C PHE A 43 16.50 -10.29 -44.92
N LYS A 44 17.26 -10.60 -43.88
CA LYS A 44 17.60 -11.96 -43.47
C LYS A 44 16.93 -12.23 -42.13
N VAL A 45 15.99 -13.19 -42.09
CA VAL A 45 15.22 -13.53 -40.90
C VAL A 45 15.61 -14.91 -40.40
N LYS A 46 16.09 -15.00 -39.16
CA LYS A 46 16.46 -16.27 -38.53
C LYS A 46 15.21 -17.04 -38.09
N GLY A 47 15.07 -18.28 -38.53
CA GLY A 47 14.06 -19.23 -38.09
C GLY A 47 14.65 -20.63 -37.91
N THR A 48 13.95 -21.66 -38.35
CA THR A 48 14.53 -23.01 -38.47
C THR A 48 15.72 -23.05 -39.43
N GLU A 49 15.70 -22.16 -40.43
CA GLU A 49 16.78 -21.84 -41.35
C GLU A 49 16.82 -20.31 -41.54
N LEU A 50 17.74 -19.82 -42.37
CA LEU A 50 17.83 -18.39 -42.70
C LEU A 50 16.94 -18.08 -43.91
N TYR A 51 15.89 -17.29 -43.71
CA TYR A 51 14.94 -16.91 -44.76
C TYR A 51 15.25 -15.50 -45.29
N HIS A 52 15.08 -15.31 -46.60
CA HIS A 52 15.18 -14.01 -47.26
C HIS A 52 13.79 -13.42 -47.50
N VAL A 53 13.59 -12.21 -47.00
CA VAL A 53 12.35 -11.47 -47.17
C VAL A 53 12.64 -10.21 -47.97
N ILE A 54 11.88 -9.98 -49.03
CA ILE A 54 11.96 -8.78 -49.86
C ILE A 54 10.69 -7.99 -49.64
N ILE A 55 10.80 -6.71 -49.28
CA ILE A 55 9.67 -5.79 -49.15
C ILE A 55 9.99 -4.52 -49.91
N ASP A 56 9.15 -4.20 -50.90
CA ASP A 56 9.24 -2.96 -51.67
C ASP A 56 8.20 -1.98 -51.11
N VAL A 57 8.66 -0.81 -50.66
CA VAL A 57 7.86 0.25 -50.04
C VAL A 57 7.98 1.54 -50.83
N GLN A 58 6.86 2.21 -51.10
CA GLN A 58 6.80 3.55 -51.67
C GLN A 58 6.04 4.49 -50.72
N GLY A 59 6.78 5.38 -50.05
CA GLY A 59 6.22 6.15 -48.94
C GLY A 59 5.87 5.22 -47.78
N ASP A 60 4.59 5.12 -47.45
CA ASP A 60 4.03 4.21 -46.43
C ASP A 60 3.35 2.97 -47.04
N ALA A 61 3.12 2.95 -48.37
CA ALA A 61 2.47 1.83 -49.03
C ALA A 61 3.45 0.69 -49.32
N VAL A 62 3.09 -0.53 -48.91
CA VAL A 62 3.81 -1.76 -49.27
C VAL A 62 3.33 -2.22 -50.64
N VAL A 63 4.17 -2.03 -51.66
CA VAL A 63 3.81 -2.31 -53.06
C VAL A 63 4.16 -3.73 -53.48
N ASN A 64 5.14 -4.37 -52.82
CA ASN A 64 5.45 -5.79 -53.02
C ASN A 64 6.03 -6.40 -51.74
N TYR A 65 5.78 -7.69 -51.53
CA TYR A 65 6.41 -8.48 -50.48
C TYR A 65 6.56 -9.94 -50.91
N GLU A 66 7.74 -10.51 -50.65
CA GLU A 66 8.08 -11.89 -51.01
C GLU A 66 8.92 -12.50 -49.89
N CYS A 67 8.77 -13.80 -49.68
CA CYS A 67 9.54 -14.56 -48.70
C CYS A 67 9.80 -15.97 -49.24
N ASP A 68 11.04 -16.44 -49.11
CA ASP A 68 11.46 -17.77 -49.56
C ASP A 68 11.06 -18.92 -48.61
N CYS A 69 10.29 -18.63 -47.55
CA CYS A 69 9.90 -19.66 -46.58
C CYS A 69 8.85 -20.63 -47.14
N PRO A 70 8.86 -21.91 -46.74
CA PRO A 70 7.98 -22.96 -47.28
C PRO A 70 6.52 -22.86 -46.78
N TYR A 71 6.09 -21.67 -46.37
CA TYR A 71 4.75 -21.41 -45.84
C TYR A 71 3.73 -21.29 -46.98
N ASP A 72 2.75 -22.20 -47.04
CA ASP A 72 1.75 -22.28 -48.12
C ASP A 72 0.30 -22.00 -47.63
N MET A 73 0.14 -21.35 -46.47
CA MET A 73 -1.18 -21.10 -45.85
C MET A 73 -1.71 -19.67 -46.05
N GLY A 74 -1.11 -18.89 -46.94
CA GLY A 74 -1.58 -17.55 -47.27
C GLY A 74 -0.51 -16.62 -47.85
N PRO A 75 -0.89 -15.44 -48.35
CA PRO A 75 0.02 -14.53 -49.05
C PRO A 75 1.06 -13.89 -48.13
N VAL A 76 0.78 -13.78 -46.83
CA VAL A 76 1.67 -13.15 -45.85
C VAL A 76 2.06 -14.16 -44.78
N CYS A 77 3.37 -14.33 -44.56
CA CYS A 77 3.91 -15.18 -43.51
C CYS A 77 4.41 -14.35 -42.32
N LYS A 78 4.69 -15.02 -41.19
CA LYS A 78 5.23 -14.37 -39.99
C LYS A 78 6.57 -13.62 -40.22
N HIS A 79 7.39 -14.04 -41.18
CA HIS A 79 8.67 -13.37 -41.48
C HIS A 79 8.44 -12.04 -42.19
N ILE A 80 7.46 -11.96 -43.09
CA ILE A 80 7.04 -10.70 -43.73
C ILE A 80 6.53 -9.74 -42.67
N VAL A 81 5.63 -10.20 -41.80
CA VAL A 81 5.12 -9.40 -40.67
C VAL A 81 6.25 -8.86 -39.81
N ALA A 82 7.22 -9.70 -39.42
CA ALA A 82 8.35 -9.27 -38.60
C ALA A 82 9.18 -8.15 -39.27
N CYS A 83 9.36 -8.22 -40.60
CA CYS A 83 10.05 -7.18 -41.36
C CYS A 83 9.21 -5.91 -41.51
N LEU A 84 7.88 -5.99 -41.58
CA LEU A 84 6.99 -4.82 -41.59
C LEU A 84 7.08 -4.03 -40.27
N TYR A 85 7.10 -4.72 -39.13
CA TYR A 85 7.35 -4.08 -37.82
C TYR A 85 8.72 -3.38 -37.78
N HIS A 86 9.76 -4.02 -38.30
CA HIS A 86 11.10 -3.43 -38.38
C HIS A 86 11.13 -2.16 -39.22
N LEU A 87 10.55 -2.19 -40.43
CA LEU A 87 10.49 -1.02 -41.32
C LEU A 87 9.70 0.13 -40.71
N ARG A 88 8.60 -0.16 -40.02
CA ARG A 88 7.81 0.85 -39.33
C ARG A 88 8.61 1.53 -38.23
N GLU A 89 9.39 0.78 -37.46
CA GLU A 89 10.18 1.35 -36.38
C GLU A 89 11.35 2.18 -36.91
N GLU A 90 12.01 1.72 -37.99
CA GLU A 90 13.01 2.52 -38.70
C GLU A 90 12.40 3.83 -39.23
N ALA A 91 11.21 3.79 -39.83
CA ALA A 91 10.51 4.98 -40.30
C ALA A 91 10.14 5.94 -39.15
N ARG A 92 9.72 5.40 -38.00
CA ARG A 92 9.40 6.17 -36.78
C ARG A 92 10.63 6.81 -36.12
N SER A 93 11.80 6.18 -36.26
CA SER A 93 13.07 6.68 -35.70
C SER A 93 13.60 7.92 -36.43
N VAL A 94 13.18 8.15 -37.69
CA VAL A 94 13.66 9.25 -38.55
C VAL A 94 12.78 10.50 -38.45
N SER A 95 11.56 10.43 -37.90
CA SER A 95 10.59 11.55 -37.93
C SER A 95 9.72 11.72 -36.68
N ARG A 96 10.25 12.17 -35.53
CA ARG A 96 9.36 12.55 -34.39
C ARG A 96 9.70 13.89 -33.69
N PRO A 97 8.78 14.87 -33.77
CA PRO A 97 8.62 15.92 -32.76
C PRO A 97 7.64 15.49 -31.63
N ALA A 98 7.80 16.09 -30.45
CA ALA A 98 7.27 15.65 -29.16
C ALA A 98 5.74 15.73 -28.91
N LYS A 99 4.92 16.13 -29.89
CA LYS A 99 3.45 16.32 -29.68
C LYS A 99 2.60 15.04 -29.87
N ASP A 100 3.11 14.01 -30.53
CA ASP A 100 2.32 12.81 -30.88
C ASP A 100 2.50 11.61 -29.92
N ALA A 101 3.40 11.70 -28.93
CA ALA A 101 3.61 10.63 -27.95
C ALA A 101 2.42 10.46 -26.97
N GLY A 102 1.78 11.56 -26.56
CA GLY A 102 0.64 11.55 -25.63
C GLY A 102 -0.62 10.85 -26.18
N LYS A 103 -0.89 10.98 -27.48
CA LYS A 103 -2.09 10.36 -28.10
C LYS A 103 -1.98 8.84 -28.26
N ASP A 104 -0.75 8.33 -28.38
CA ASP A 104 -0.49 6.89 -28.49
C ASP A 104 -0.65 6.20 -27.13
N ILE A 105 -0.20 6.85 -26.05
CA ILE A 105 -0.33 6.27 -24.70
C ILE A 105 -1.79 6.19 -24.24
N ASP A 106 -2.59 7.22 -24.46
CA ASP A 106 -4.04 7.21 -24.17
C ASP A 106 -4.75 6.05 -24.88
N LYS A 107 -4.35 5.76 -26.12
CA LYS A 107 -4.91 4.65 -26.88
C LYS A 107 -4.53 3.31 -26.26
N ARG A 108 -3.27 3.13 -25.89
CA ARG A 108 -2.76 1.90 -25.26
C ARG A 108 -3.37 1.67 -23.87
N ILE A 109 -3.47 2.70 -23.03
CA ILE A 109 -4.15 2.64 -21.72
C ILE A 109 -5.61 2.23 -21.90
N ARG A 110 -6.35 2.87 -22.82
CA ARG A 110 -7.76 2.51 -23.09
C ARG A 110 -7.92 1.07 -23.59
N VAL A 111 -6.96 0.54 -24.35
CA VAL A 111 -6.97 -0.86 -24.78
C VAL A 111 -6.76 -1.80 -23.59
N ALA A 112 -5.78 -1.51 -22.72
CA ALA A 112 -5.52 -2.29 -21.51
C ALA A 112 -6.75 -2.32 -20.58
N ILE A 113 -7.35 -1.15 -20.32
CA ILE A 113 -8.59 -1.02 -19.53
C ILE A 113 -9.73 -1.81 -20.17
N ARG A 114 -9.94 -1.68 -21.49
CA ARG A 114 -11.02 -2.40 -22.18
C ARG A 114 -10.84 -3.92 -22.09
N HIS A 115 -9.61 -4.40 -22.22
CA HIS A 115 -9.28 -5.81 -22.06
C HIS A 115 -9.59 -6.28 -20.62
N ALA A 116 -9.19 -5.51 -19.62
CA ALA A 116 -9.44 -5.81 -18.21
C ALA A 116 -10.93 -5.80 -17.83
N LYS A 117 -11.72 -4.85 -18.36
CA LYS A 117 -13.18 -4.76 -18.11
C LYS A 117 -13.97 -5.94 -18.70
N GLY A 118 -13.41 -6.61 -19.71
CA GLY A 118 -14.07 -7.70 -20.42
C GLY A 118 -15.47 -7.33 -20.94
N ARG A 119 -16.36 -8.33 -21.04
CA ARG A 119 -17.75 -8.13 -21.49
C ARG A 119 -18.68 -7.56 -20.42
N LEU A 120 -18.28 -7.66 -19.16
CA LEU A 120 -19.10 -7.25 -18.01
C LEU A 120 -18.96 -5.76 -17.71
N GLY A 121 -17.99 -5.07 -18.32
CA GLY A 121 -17.77 -3.64 -18.11
C GLY A 121 -17.21 -3.32 -16.73
N TYR A 122 -16.66 -4.31 -16.03
CA TYR A 122 -16.15 -4.23 -14.66
C TYR A 122 -14.82 -4.97 -14.57
N VAL A 123 -13.86 -4.41 -13.85
CA VAL A 123 -12.56 -5.04 -13.60
C VAL A 123 -12.64 -5.81 -12.28
N ASP A 124 -12.74 -7.13 -12.35
CA ASP A 124 -12.74 -7.98 -11.16
C ASP A 124 -11.36 -8.11 -10.51
N TRP A 125 -11.33 -8.69 -9.31
CA TRP A 125 -10.12 -8.89 -8.52
C TRP A 125 -8.96 -9.58 -9.28
N SER A 126 -9.24 -10.52 -10.19
CA SER A 126 -8.20 -11.18 -10.97
C SER A 126 -7.75 -10.33 -12.16
N ALA A 127 -8.67 -9.59 -12.77
CA ALA A 127 -8.39 -8.69 -13.88
C ALA A 127 -7.61 -7.44 -13.44
N ALA A 128 -7.81 -6.97 -12.21
CA ALA A 128 -7.09 -5.84 -11.61
C ALA A 128 -5.57 -6.06 -11.63
N ARG A 129 -5.11 -7.26 -11.27
CA ARG A 129 -3.68 -7.65 -11.36
C ARG A 129 -3.11 -7.58 -12.78
N GLY A 130 -3.92 -8.00 -13.75
CA GLY A 130 -3.53 -7.93 -15.16
C GLY A 130 -3.38 -6.49 -15.61
N LEU A 131 -4.35 -5.65 -15.27
CA LEU A 131 -4.31 -4.21 -15.54
C LEU A 131 -3.11 -3.54 -14.85
N ASN A 132 -2.84 -3.86 -13.58
CA ASN A 132 -1.68 -3.38 -12.85
C ASN A 132 -0.38 -3.65 -13.61
N ARG A 133 -0.14 -4.92 -13.99
CA ARG A 133 1.05 -5.30 -14.75
C ARG A 133 1.16 -4.51 -16.06
N ASP A 134 0.08 -4.45 -16.84
CA ASP A 134 0.10 -3.85 -18.17
C ASP A 134 0.28 -2.30 -18.08
N ILE A 135 -0.24 -1.65 -17.04
CA ILE A 135 -0.08 -0.21 -16.84
C ILE A 135 1.27 0.16 -16.20
N SER A 136 1.79 -0.69 -15.31
CA SER A 136 3.09 -0.48 -14.66
C SER A 136 4.23 -0.32 -15.66
N GLU A 137 4.17 -0.99 -16.82
CA GLU A 137 5.17 -0.84 -17.89
C GLU A 137 5.32 0.62 -18.37
N PHE A 138 4.22 1.39 -18.41
CA PHE A 138 4.28 2.81 -18.77
C PHE A 138 4.95 3.64 -17.67
N LEU A 139 4.68 3.33 -16.40
CA LEU A 139 5.27 4.04 -15.27
C LEU A 139 6.77 3.73 -15.13
N ASP A 140 7.18 2.50 -15.47
CA ASP A 140 8.59 2.12 -15.58
C ASP A 140 9.29 2.90 -16.70
N GLU A 141 8.66 3.06 -17.86
CA GLU A 141 9.15 3.90 -18.95
C GLU A 141 9.26 5.38 -18.51
N ALA A 142 8.24 5.91 -17.85
CA ALA A 142 8.25 7.28 -17.33
C ALA A 142 9.38 7.50 -16.32
N ARG A 143 9.63 6.52 -15.45
CA ARG A 143 10.71 6.56 -14.46
C ARG A 143 12.09 6.56 -15.13
N ASP A 144 12.31 5.74 -16.15
CA ASP A 144 13.55 5.74 -16.93
C ASP A 144 13.74 7.08 -17.68
N LEU A 145 12.69 7.62 -18.29
CA LEU A 145 12.72 8.92 -18.95
C LEU A 145 13.10 10.03 -17.97
N LEU A 146 12.51 10.04 -16.77
CA LEU A 146 12.85 10.98 -15.72
C LEU A 146 14.30 10.83 -15.26
N GLY A 147 14.78 9.59 -15.11
CA GLY A 147 16.19 9.29 -14.78
C GLY A 147 17.18 9.82 -15.82
N ARG A 148 16.76 9.95 -17.08
CA ARG A 148 17.54 10.55 -18.19
C ARG A 148 17.34 12.06 -18.32
N GLY A 149 16.64 12.70 -17.39
CA GLY A 149 16.35 14.15 -17.41
C GLY A 149 15.26 14.56 -18.42
N LYS A 150 14.48 13.61 -18.96
CA LYS A 150 13.39 13.89 -19.91
C LYS A 150 12.07 14.10 -19.17
N THR A 151 11.92 15.27 -18.56
CA THR A 151 10.80 15.59 -17.67
C THR A 151 9.44 15.66 -18.40
N LYS A 152 9.36 16.30 -19.57
CA LYS A 152 8.10 16.41 -20.33
C LYS A 152 7.55 15.05 -20.78
N PRO A 153 8.34 14.17 -21.40
CA PRO A 153 7.87 12.81 -21.72
C PRO A 153 7.39 12.02 -20.50
N CYS A 154 8.06 12.15 -19.34
CA CYS A 154 7.60 11.52 -18.10
C CYS A 154 6.20 12.03 -17.72
N ILE A 155 5.98 13.34 -17.71
CA ILE A 155 4.68 13.96 -17.39
C ILE A 155 3.59 13.53 -18.37
N ASP A 156 3.92 13.48 -19.66
CA ASP A 156 2.99 13.07 -20.73
C ASP A 156 2.54 11.62 -20.62
N ILE A 157 3.30 10.79 -19.90
CA ILE A 157 2.89 9.43 -19.54
C ILE A 157 2.07 9.42 -18.25
N CYS A 158 2.57 10.12 -17.21
CA CYS A 158 1.98 10.04 -15.89
C CYS A 158 0.58 10.64 -15.82
N ILE A 159 0.30 11.76 -16.51
CA ILE A 159 -1.03 12.40 -16.49
C ILE A 159 -2.12 11.44 -17.00
N PRO A 160 -2.02 10.85 -18.22
CA PRO A 160 -3.00 9.89 -18.69
C PRO A 160 -3.21 8.68 -17.79
N VAL A 161 -2.12 8.13 -17.25
CA VAL A 161 -2.21 6.97 -16.34
C VAL A 161 -2.95 7.37 -15.07
N PHE A 162 -2.54 8.48 -14.45
CA PHE A 162 -3.14 9.01 -13.23
C PHE A 162 -4.66 9.24 -13.38
N GLU A 163 -5.08 9.96 -14.44
CA GLU A 163 -6.50 10.23 -14.68
C GLU A 163 -7.29 8.95 -14.95
N SER A 164 -6.78 8.07 -15.81
CA SER A 164 -7.49 6.85 -16.20
C SER A 164 -7.64 5.87 -15.05
N MET A 165 -6.65 5.82 -14.15
CA MET A 165 -6.67 4.92 -12.99
C MET A 165 -7.55 5.46 -11.86
N ILE A 166 -7.64 6.78 -11.67
CA ILE A 166 -8.66 7.36 -10.77
C ILE A 166 -10.06 7.04 -11.27
N ASP A 167 -10.31 7.19 -12.58
CA ASP A 167 -11.60 6.82 -13.17
C ASP A 167 -11.91 5.32 -12.97
N ALA A 168 -10.88 4.47 -12.94
CA ALA A 168 -11.03 3.02 -12.77
C ALA A 168 -11.63 2.62 -11.42
N PHE A 169 -11.47 3.41 -10.36
CA PHE A 169 -12.14 3.14 -9.08
C PHE A 169 -13.67 3.08 -9.22
N GLY A 170 -14.25 3.79 -10.18
CA GLY A 170 -15.69 3.74 -10.45
C GLY A 170 -16.20 2.42 -11.03
N TYR A 171 -15.31 1.54 -11.50
CA TYR A 171 -15.69 0.30 -12.19
C TYR A 171 -14.73 -0.88 -11.96
N ALA A 172 -13.96 -0.87 -10.87
CA ALA A 172 -13.00 -1.92 -10.55
C ALA A 172 -13.06 -2.35 -9.07
N ASP A 173 -12.71 -3.61 -8.81
CA ASP A 173 -12.42 -4.12 -7.47
C ASP A 173 -10.94 -3.86 -7.15
N ASP A 174 -10.68 -2.86 -6.31
CA ASP A 174 -9.33 -2.54 -5.84
C ASP A 174 -9.08 -2.97 -4.39
N SER A 175 -9.78 -3.99 -3.90
CA SER A 175 -9.62 -4.47 -2.52
C SER A 175 -8.19 -4.97 -2.20
N ASN A 176 -7.36 -5.20 -3.23
CA ASN A 176 -5.97 -5.59 -3.11
C ASN A 176 -4.96 -4.44 -3.39
N GLY A 177 -5.45 -3.24 -3.74
CA GLY A 177 -4.65 -2.04 -3.98
C GLY A 177 -3.91 -2.00 -5.32
N ASP A 178 -4.23 -2.87 -6.27
CA ASP A 178 -3.59 -2.97 -7.59
C ASP A 178 -3.76 -1.72 -8.48
N ILE A 179 -4.88 -1.01 -8.36
CA ILE A 179 -5.16 0.24 -9.08
C ILE A 179 -4.70 1.42 -8.24
N GLY A 180 -4.94 1.40 -6.94
CA GLY A 180 -4.48 2.44 -6.02
C GLY A 180 -2.98 2.69 -6.10
N ILE A 181 -2.17 1.63 -6.20
CA ILE A 181 -0.72 1.76 -6.35
C ILE A 181 -0.33 2.45 -7.67
N LEU A 182 -1.04 2.22 -8.77
CA LEU A 182 -0.77 2.88 -10.05
C LEU A 182 -1.06 4.39 -9.99
N VAL A 183 -2.16 4.77 -9.34
CA VAL A 183 -2.51 6.19 -9.14
C VAL A 183 -1.43 6.86 -8.29
N HIS A 184 -1.03 6.22 -7.19
CA HIS A 184 0.02 6.71 -6.31
C HIS A 184 1.36 6.86 -7.04
N ASP A 185 1.82 5.83 -7.76
CA ASP A 185 3.09 5.85 -8.48
C ASP A 185 3.12 6.94 -9.58
N ALA A 186 2.03 7.10 -10.32
CA ALA A 186 1.92 8.16 -11.32
C ALA A 186 1.99 9.55 -10.68
N TYR A 187 1.31 9.75 -9.55
CA TYR A 187 1.34 11.02 -8.81
C TYR A 187 2.74 11.32 -8.22
N GLU A 188 3.40 10.32 -7.62
CA GLU A 188 4.77 10.48 -7.09
C GLU A 188 5.77 10.81 -8.19
N LEU A 189 5.67 10.17 -9.37
CA LEU A 189 6.49 10.50 -10.53
C LEU A 189 6.25 11.94 -11.02
N LEU A 190 5.00 12.42 -11.01
CA LEU A 190 4.70 13.84 -11.29
C LEU A 190 5.36 14.76 -10.26
N GLY A 191 5.31 14.41 -8.97
CA GLY A 191 5.97 15.14 -7.90
C GLY A 191 7.50 15.17 -8.04
N GLU A 192 8.12 14.04 -8.38
CA GLU A 192 9.55 13.98 -8.68
C GLU A 192 9.93 14.81 -9.91
N ALA A 193 9.14 14.71 -10.97
CA ALA A 193 9.32 15.49 -12.18
C ALA A 193 9.25 17.00 -11.87
N ALA A 194 8.27 17.42 -11.07
CA ALA A 194 8.13 18.80 -10.61
C ALA A 194 9.35 19.29 -9.82
N ARG A 195 9.88 18.47 -8.90
CA ARG A 195 11.06 18.81 -8.08
C ARG A 195 12.37 18.88 -8.89
N LYS A 196 12.51 18.10 -9.95
CA LYS A 196 13.70 18.06 -10.82
C LYS A 196 13.66 19.06 -11.97
N MET A 197 12.52 19.69 -12.22
CA MET A 197 12.32 20.58 -13.37
C MET A 197 13.10 21.90 -13.22
N ASP A 198 13.64 22.38 -14.33
CA ASP A 198 14.25 23.72 -14.36
C ASP A 198 13.16 24.79 -14.15
N PRO A 199 13.37 25.78 -13.25
CA PRO A 199 12.42 26.86 -13.01
C PRO A 199 11.95 27.64 -14.26
N SER A 200 12.80 27.70 -15.29
CA SER A 200 12.57 28.37 -16.56
C SER A 200 11.89 27.48 -17.62
N ASP A 201 11.74 26.18 -17.38
CA ASP A 201 11.10 25.25 -18.31
C ASP A 201 9.62 25.65 -18.51
N PRO A 202 9.17 25.90 -19.76
CA PRO A 202 7.77 26.23 -20.04
C PRO A 202 6.79 25.14 -19.56
N VAL A 203 7.22 23.87 -19.54
CA VAL A 203 6.42 22.73 -19.09
C VAL A 203 5.98 22.89 -17.63
N ARG A 204 6.77 23.59 -16.81
CA ARG A 204 6.42 23.89 -15.42
C ARG A 204 5.11 24.64 -15.32
N ARG A 205 4.92 25.64 -16.19
CA ARG A 205 3.70 26.46 -16.22
C ARG A 205 2.51 25.67 -16.76
N GLU A 206 2.74 24.77 -17.71
CA GLU A 206 1.72 23.85 -18.22
C GLU A 206 1.22 22.93 -17.09
N LEU A 207 2.13 22.30 -16.35
CA LEU A 207 1.78 21.42 -15.24
C LEU A 207 1.12 22.19 -14.08
N LEU A 208 1.60 23.41 -13.78
CA LEU A 208 0.97 24.26 -12.77
C LEU A 208 -0.46 24.64 -13.16
N ALA A 209 -0.69 24.98 -14.43
CA ALA A 209 -2.03 25.28 -14.95
C ALA A 209 -2.96 24.06 -14.88
N TYR A 210 -2.44 22.89 -15.23
CA TYR A 210 -3.14 21.60 -15.09
C TYR A 210 -3.61 21.36 -13.64
N CYS A 211 -2.73 21.52 -12.66
CA CYS A 211 -3.08 21.37 -11.24
C CYS A 211 -4.23 22.29 -10.82
N PHE A 212 -4.16 23.58 -11.19
CA PHE A 212 -5.22 24.54 -10.86
C PHE A 212 -6.54 24.23 -11.56
N GLU A 213 -6.49 23.83 -12.84
CA GLU A 213 -7.67 23.42 -13.59
C GLU A 213 -8.36 22.26 -12.89
N LYS A 214 -7.66 21.15 -12.66
CA LYS A 214 -8.22 19.92 -12.08
C LYS A 214 -8.79 20.13 -10.69
N PHE A 215 -8.10 20.91 -9.85
CA PHE A 215 -8.60 21.28 -8.53
C PHE A 215 -9.88 22.11 -8.64
N ARG A 216 -9.91 23.15 -9.49
CA ARG A 216 -11.09 24.01 -9.63
C ARG A 216 -12.30 23.27 -10.21
N THR A 217 -12.08 22.36 -11.15
CA THR A 217 -13.13 21.55 -11.77
C THR A 217 -13.57 20.38 -10.89
N LYS A 218 -12.98 20.19 -9.70
CA LYS A 218 -13.28 19.05 -8.81
C LYS A 218 -13.04 17.70 -9.49
N ALA A 219 -12.07 17.62 -10.39
CA ALA A 219 -11.85 16.42 -11.20
C ALA A 219 -11.58 15.18 -10.35
N PHE A 220 -10.96 15.35 -9.18
CA PHE A 220 -10.58 14.26 -8.28
C PHE A 220 -11.27 14.36 -6.91
N SER A 221 -12.34 15.16 -6.80
CA SER A 221 -13.07 15.36 -5.55
C SER A 221 -13.58 14.04 -4.99
N GLY A 222 -13.36 13.82 -3.69
CA GLY A 222 -13.69 12.56 -3.01
C GLY A 222 -12.51 11.58 -2.92
N TRP A 223 -11.37 11.92 -3.54
CA TRP A 223 -10.11 11.20 -3.42
C TRP A 223 -9.03 12.09 -2.80
N ASP A 224 -8.04 11.45 -2.17
CA ASP A 224 -6.91 12.14 -1.52
C ASP A 224 -6.15 13.07 -2.49
N TRP A 225 -6.15 12.74 -3.78
CA TRP A 225 -5.46 13.51 -4.81
C TRP A 225 -6.14 14.82 -5.24
N ASP A 226 -7.35 15.16 -4.75
CA ASP A 226 -7.94 16.50 -5.00
C ASP A 226 -7.01 17.57 -4.40
N MET A 227 -6.73 17.48 -3.10
CA MET A 227 -5.75 18.36 -2.45
C MET A 227 -4.33 18.15 -2.97
N GLY A 228 -4.00 16.91 -3.37
CA GLY A 228 -2.73 16.59 -4.04
C GLY A 228 -2.45 17.47 -5.27
N MET A 229 -3.46 17.91 -6.01
CA MET A 229 -3.22 18.84 -7.12
C MET A 229 -2.64 20.18 -6.65
N LEU A 230 -3.11 20.72 -5.52
CA LEU A 230 -2.55 21.95 -4.98
C LEU A 230 -1.20 21.74 -4.30
N GLU A 231 -0.94 20.56 -3.73
CA GLU A 231 0.39 20.19 -3.23
C GLU A 231 1.42 20.11 -4.36
N LEU A 232 1.07 19.47 -5.47
CA LEU A 232 1.89 19.44 -6.67
C LEU A 232 2.13 20.87 -7.20
N ALA A 233 1.09 21.71 -7.26
CA ALA A 233 1.23 23.13 -7.60
C ALA A 233 2.21 23.86 -6.65
N ALA A 234 2.15 23.61 -5.34
CA ALA A 234 3.06 24.18 -4.34
C ALA A 234 4.51 23.70 -4.47
N SER A 235 4.74 22.52 -5.04
CA SER A 235 6.08 22.04 -5.41
C SER A 235 6.63 22.77 -6.64
N LEU A 236 5.77 23.19 -7.56
CA LEU A 236 6.11 23.90 -8.81
C LEU A 236 6.24 25.42 -8.66
N ALA A 237 5.73 26.00 -7.57
CA ALA A 237 5.74 27.44 -7.33
C ALA A 237 7.14 27.96 -6.95
N ILE A 238 7.60 28.97 -7.67
CA ILE A 238 8.92 29.60 -7.49
C ILE A 238 8.77 30.98 -6.85
N THR A 239 7.79 31.75 -7.32
CA THR A 239 7.60 33.14 -6.89
C THR A 239 6.57 33.25 -5.77
N ASP A 240 6.70 34.28 -4.93
CA ASP A 240 5.71 34.59 -3.90
C ASP A 240 4.32 34.90 -4.49
N ALA A 241 4.25 35.42 -5.72
CA ALA A 241 2.99 35.62 -6.42
C ALA A 241 2.29 34.30 -6.76
N GLU A 242 3.02 33.31 -7.27
CA GLU A 242 2.48 31.96 -7.52
C GLU A 242 2.05 31.29 -6.20
N ARG A 243 2.86 31.42 -5.14
CA ARG A 243 2.55 30.92 -3.80
C ARG A 243 1.26 31.55 -3.25
N GLN A 244 1.08 32.85 -3.41
CA GLN A 244 -0.13 33.54 -2.97
C GLN A 244 -1.38 33.06 -3.73
N VAL A 245 -1.27 32.75 -5.03
CA VAL A 245 -2.38 32.18 -5.80
C VAL A 245 -2.76 30.79 -5.29
N ILE A 246 -1.80 29.98 -4.85
CA ILE A 246 -2.08 28.66 -4.25
C ILE A 246 -2.83 28.82 -2.93
N ILE A 247 -2.35 29.72 -2.05
CA ILE A 247 -3.02 30.02 -0.78
C ILE A 247 -4.46 30.47 -1.04
N GLN A 248 -4.66 31.43 -1.95
CA GLN A 248 -6.01 31.91 -2.28
C GLN A 248 -6.89 30.80 -2.84
N THR A 249 -6.37 29.97 -3.74
CA THR A 249 -7.14 28.86 -4.35
C THR A 249 -7.56 27.83 -3.30
N ALA A 250 -6.70 27.54 -2.31
CA ALA A 250 -7.04 26.67 -1.20
C ALA A 250 -8.13 27.30 -0.30
N GLU A 251 -8.03 28.60 0.00
CA GLU A 251 -8.99 29.32 0.84
C GLU A 251 -10.36 29.53 0.17
N ASP A 252 -10.39 29.67 -1.15
CA ASP A 252 -11.64 29.78 -1.92
C ASP A 252 -12.46 28.49 -1.80
N ARG A 253 -11.80 27.32 -1.75
CA ARG A 253 -12.47 26.03 -1.57
C ARG A 253 -12.76 25.74 -0.09
N TYR A 254 -11.76 25.97 0.76
CA TYR A 254 -11.79 25.67 2.19
C TYR A 254 -11.50 26.96 2.96
N PRO A 255 -12.54 27.75 3.28
CA PRO A 255 -12.36 29.01 3.99
C PRO A 255 -11.65 28.83 5.33
N GLU A 256 -11.03 29.90 5.82
CA GLU A 256 -10.33 29.88 7.11
C GLU A 256 -11.26 29.49 8.28
N SER A 257 -12.54 29.87 8.20
CA SER A 257 -13.55 29.44 9.15
C SER A 257 -13.74 27.92 9.12
N LYS A 258 -13.63 27.29 10.28
CA LYS A 258 -13.84 25.85 10.43
C LYS A 258 -15.23 25.42 9.94
N PRO A 259 -15.33 24.17 9.41
CA PRO A 259 -16.62 23.57 9.12
C PRO A 259 -17.54 23.57 10.35
N ARG A 260 -18.83 23.84 10.13
CA ARG A 260 -19.82 23.85 11.22
C ARG A 260 -20.09 22.45 11.77
N ASP A 261 -20.12 21.46 10.89
CA ASP A 261 -20.32 20.06 11.26
C ASP A 261 -18.97 19.33 11.28
N LEU A 262 -18.43 19.14 12.48
CA LEU A 262 -17.18 18.43 12.70
C LEU A 262 -17.30 16.91 12.51
N LYS A 263 -18.50 16.38 12.24
CA LYS A 263 -18.71 14.98 11.87
C LYS A 263 -18.69 14.74 10.37
N ASN A 264 -18.72 15.79 9.55
CA ASN A 264 -18.44 15.67 8.13
C ASN A 264 -16.92 15.57 7.93
N TYR A 265 -16.42 14.34 7.99
CA TYR A 265 -15.00 14.05 7.87
C TYR A 265 -14.38 14.56 6.57
N THR A 266 -15.10 14.51 5.45
CA THR A 266 -14.57 14.98 4.15
C THR A 266 -14.29 16.49 4.17
N ASP A 267 -15.21 17.30 4.69
CA ASP A 267 -15.02 18.75 4.77
C ASP A 267 -13.96 19.11 5.81
N LEU A 268 -13.91 18.37 6.92
CA LEU A 268 -12.97 18.60 8.00
C LEU A 268 -11.54 18.24 7.60
N TYR A 269 -11.33 17.07 6.99
CA TYR A 269 -10.01 16.69 6.49
C TYR A 269 -9.54 17.62 5.38
N GLY A 270 -10.40 17.95 4.40
CA GLY A 270 -10.05 18.92 3.37
C GLY A 270 -9.71 20.32 3.94
N TRP A 271 -10.40 20.74 5.01
CA TRP A 271 -10.05 21.97 5.72
C TRP A 271 -8.67 21.87 6.41
N GLU A 272 -8.40 20.78 7.13
CA GLU A 272 -7.11 20.52 7.78
C GLU A 272 -5.97 20.44 6.74
N ASP A 273 -6.18 19.75 5.61
CA ASP A 273 -5.24 19.66 4.48
C ASP A 273 -4.94 21.03 3.88
N ALA A 274 -5.97 21.86 3.68
CA ALA A 274 -5.76 23.22 3.19
C ALA A 274 -4.89 24.04 4.16
N ARG A 275 -5.11 23.91 5.48
CA ARG A 275 -4.25 24.60 6.47
C ARG A 275 -2.81 24.06 6.39
N ARG A 276 -2.61 22.74 6.32
CA ARG A 276 -1.28 22.10 6.18
C ARG A 276 -0.55 22.58 4.93
N LEU A 277 -1.23 22.61 3.79
CA LEU A 277 -0.72 23.12 2.53
C LEU A 277 -0.30 24.59 2.67
N ILE A 278 -1.20 25.47 3.16
CA ILE A 278 -0.93 26.90 3.31
C ILE A 278 0.28 27.12 4.24
N TYR A 279 0.36 26.40 5.36
CA TYR A 279 1.52 26.45 6.24
C TYR A 279 2.82 26.08 5.50
N SER A 280 2.81 24.99 4.73
CA SER A 280 3.99 24.57 3.95
C SER A 280 4.41 25.61 2.90
N VAL A 281 3.44 26.33 2.32
CA VAL A 281 3.69 27.41 1.36
C VAL A 281 4.24 28.64 2.06
N LEU A 282 3.67 29.02 3.21
CA LEU A 282 4.14 30.14 4.03
C LEU A 282 5.56 29.92 4.54
N LEU A 283 5.95 28.68 4.89
CA LEU A 283 7.32 28.35 5.28
C LEU A 283 8.34 28.69 4.18
N LYS A 284 7.96 28.53 2.91
CA LYS A 284 8.80 28.89 1.75
C LYS A 284 8.84 30.40 1.48
N MET A 285 7.97 31.19 2.13
CA MET A 285 7.89 32.65 1.97
C MET A 285 8.55 33.39 3.15
N SER A 286 8.14 33.08 4.38
CA SER A 286 8.64 33.67 5.62
C SER A 286 8.35 32.74 6.80
N PRO A 287 9.39 32.31 7.54
CA PRO A 287 9.22 31.52 8.77
C PRO A 287 8.29 32.20 9.79
N GLU A 288 8.35 33.53 9.92
CA GLU A 288 7.55 34.30 10.88
C GLU A 288 6.05 34.24 10.53
N LYS A 289 5.70 34.34 9.24
CA LYS A 289 4.31 34.21 8.79
C LYS A 289 3.80 32.79 9.02
N ALA A 290 4.61 31.79 8.69
CA ALA A 290 4.28 30.40 8.91
C ALA A 290 4.05 30.09 10.39
N GLU A 291 4.91 30.66 11.26
CA GLU A 291 4.78 30.49 12.70
C GLU A 291 3.50 31.11 13.25
N SER A 292 3.21 32.36 12.88
CA SER A 292 1.96 33.03 13.26
C SER A 292 0.73 32.23 12.80
N TYR A 293 0.79 31.66 11.60
CA TYR A 293 -0.28 30.82 11.05
C TYR A 293 -0.45 29.51 11.84
N LEU A 294 0.65 28.81 12.17
CA LEU A 294 0.63 27.60 12.97
C LEU A 294 0.00 27.85 14.35
N GLN A 295 0.39 28.94 15.02
CA GLN A 295 -0.19 29.31 16.32
C GLN A 295 -1.68 29.63 16.22
N LYS A 296 -2.09 30.32 15.15
CA LYS A 296 -3.51 30.64 14.89
C LYS A 296 -4.35 29.37 14.69
N HIS A 297 -3.77 28.33 14.09
CA HIS A 297 -4.45 27.08 13.73
C HIS A 297 -4.00 25.87 14.58
N ILE A 298 -3.65 26.10 15.84
CA ILE A 298 -3.13 25.07 16.78
C ILE A 298 -4.11 23.91 17.08
N ASP A 299 -5.31 23.98 16.54
CA ASP A 299 -6.29 22.91 16.57
C ASP A 299 -6.08 21.84 15.51
N VAL A 300 -5.33 22.14 14.44
CA VAL A 300 -4.86 21.14 13.47
C VAL A 300 -3.86 20.24 14.20
N PRO A 301 -4.05 18.90 14.22
CA PRO A 301 -3.23 17.99 15.01
C PRO A 301 -1.72 18.13 14.76
N GLU A 302 -1.29 18.22 13.51
CA GLU A 302 0.13 18.33 13.14
C GLU A 302 0.75 19.65 13.63
N PHE A 303 -0.04 20.73 13.68
CA PHE A 303 0.43 22.03 14.17
C PHE A 303 0.61 22.00 15.68
N ARG A 304 -0.33 21.39 16.41
CA ARG A 304 -0.18 21.17 17.84
C ARG A 304 1.04 20.32 18.16
N GLU A 305 1.21 19.22 17.43
CA GLU A 305 2.36 18.34 17.59
C GLU A 305 3.67 19.09 17.37
N ALA A 306 3.78 19.87 16.29
CA ALA A 306 4.96 20.69 16.02
C ALA A 306 5.24 21.70 17.15
N ALA A 307 4.20 22.38 17.65
CA ALA A 307 4.34 23.32 18.76
C ALA A 307 4.75 22.63 20.07
N ILE A 308 4.23 21.44 20.37
CA ILE A 308 4.62 20.64 21.53
C ILE A 308 6.09 20.23 21.42
N LYS A 309 6.51 19.66 20.28
CA LYS A 309 7.90 19.24 20.05
C LYS A 309 8.86 20.40 20.23
N ARG A 310 8.51 21.58 19.72
CA ARG A 310 9.32 22.79 19.92
C ARG A 310 9.35 23.21 21.39
N ALA A 311 8.21 23.26 22.07
CA ALA A 311 8.17 23.62 23.49
C ALA A 311 9.04 22.67 24.35
N ILE A 312 9.04 21.37 24.04
CA ILE A 312 9.95 20.41 24.69
C ILE A 312 11.42 20.72 24.36
N ALA A 313 11.74 20.96 23.08
CA ALA A 313 13.11 21.27 22.66
C ALA A 313 13.65 22.58 23.27
N ASP A 314 12.78 23.57 23.47
CA ASP A 314 13.09 24.85 24.10
C ASP A 314 13.06 24.76 25.64
N ALA A 315 12.81 23.58 26.21
CA ALA A 315 12.59 23.33 27.64
C ALA A 315 11.46 24.16 28.28
N ASP A 316 10.50 24.64 27.49
CA ASP A 316 9.25 25.25 27.95
C ASP A 316 8.21 24.17 28.25
N TYR A 317 8.49 23.39 29.29
CA TYR A 317 7.62 22.30 29.74
C TYR A 317 6.20 22.79 30.11
N PRO A 318 6.01 23.94 30.81
CA PRO A 318 4.66 24.45 31.08
C PRO A 318 3.81 24.66 29.82
N LEU A 319 4.41 25.19 28.75
CA LEU A 319 3.72 25.34 27.47
C LEU A 319 3.40 23.96 26.85
N ALA A 320 4.36 23.04 26.83
CA ALA A 320 4.17 21.69 26.30
C ALA A 320 2.98 20.97 26.96
N TYR A 321 2.91 20.96 28.30
CA TYR A 321 1.76 20.39 29.02
C TYR A 321 0.46 21.13 28.71
N SER A 322 0.48 22.46 28.63
CA SER A 322 -0.70 23.26 28.28
C SER A 322 -1.27 22.87 26.93
N LEU A 323 -0.40 22.71 25.92
CA LEU A 323 -0.78 22.29 24.57
C LEU A 323 -1.36 20.87 24.57
N CYS A 324 -0.72 19.92 25.26
CA CYS A 324 -1.21 18.55 25.37
C CYS A 324 -2.60 18.48 26.02
N ARG A 325 -2.79 19.13 27.18
CA ARG A 325 -4.08 19.15 27.90
C ARG A 325 -5.19 19.82 27.10
N LYS A 326 -4.89 20.95 26.45
CA LYS A 326 -5.84 21.61 25.53
C LYS A 326 -6.22 20.66 24.39
N GLY A 327 -5.26 19.88 23.89
CA GLY A 327 -5.51 18.91 22.87
C GLY A 327 -6.40 17.75 23.31
N GLN A 328 -6.09 17.14 24.45
CA GLN A 328 -6.93 16.10 25.04
C GLN A 328 -8.39 16.57 25.23
N LYS A 329 -8.58 17.81 25.70
CA LYS A 329 -9.92 18.39 25.86
C LYS A 329 -10.62 18.62 24.53
N TYR A 330 -9.92 19.18 23.55
CA TYR A 330 -10.48 19.51 22.24
C TYR A 330 -10.87 18.25 21.47
N ASP A 331 -9.95 17.28 21.33
CA ASP A 331 -10.17 16.07 20.55
C ASP A 331 -10.98 15.01 21.30
N GLY A 332 -10.94 15.03 22.64
CA GLY A 332 -11.88 14.28 23.47
C GLY A 332 -13.33 14.71 23.26
N GLY A 333 -13.58 16.01 23.08
CA GLY A 333 -14.89 16.53 22.69
C GLY A 333 -15.36 16.06 21.30
N ARG A 334 -14.43 15.68 20.43
CA ARG A 334 -14.69 15.11 19.09
C ARG A 334 -14.78 13.58 19.09
N SER A 335 -14.61 12.92 20.24
CA SER A 335 -14.52 11.45 20.35
C SER A 335 -13.38 10.82 19.54
N LEU A 336 -12.27 11.55 19.36
CA LEU A 336 -11.07 11.07 18.65
C LEU A 336 -10.07 10.45 19.62
N ALA A 337 -10.35 9.24 20.10
CA ALA A 337 -9.58 8.57 21.14
C ALA A 337 -8.08 8.43 20.80
N GLY A 338 -7.74 8.16 19.53
CA GLY A 338 -6.35 8.05 19.07
C GLY A 338 -5.55 9.36 19.24
N LEU A 339 -6.16 10.53 18.95
CA LEU A 339 -5.51 11.82 19.18
C LEU A 339 -5.36 12.13 20.67
N VAL A 340 -6.35 11.78 21.49
CA VAL A 340 -6.26 11.94 22.95
C VAL A 340 -5.09 11.12 23.51
N ALA A 341 -4.94 9.87 23.08
CA ALA A 341 -3.81 9.01 23.44
C ALA A 341 -2.47 9.63 23.01
N LYS A 342 -2.37 10.08 21.75
CA LYS A 342 -1.18 10.78 21.23
C LYS A 342 -0.79 11.99 22.08
N TRP A 343 -1.75 12.80 22.53
CA TRP A 343 -1.45 13.95 23.38
C TRP A 343 -0.97 13.56 24.78
N ARG A 344 -1.43 12.42 25.33
CA ARG A 344 -0.93 11.88 26.60
C ARG A 344 0.48 11.32 26.47
N GLU A 345 0.80 10.68 25.35
CA GLU A 345 2.17 10.25 25.04
C GLU A 345 3.13 11.45 24.98
N TYR A 346 2.70 12.58 24.42
CA TYR A 346 3.48 13.81 24.46
C TYR A 346 3.62 14.41 25.86
N GLU A 347 2.64 14.25 26.75
CA GLU A 347 2.81 14.62 28.17
C GLU A 347 3.88 13.75 28.82
N LEU A 348 3.90 12.45 28.54
CA LEU A 348 4.93 11.55 29.05
C LEU A 348 6.31 11.94 28.49
N ALA A 349 6.42 12.22 27.19
CA ALA A 349 7.65 12.70 26.57
C ALA A 349 8.14 14.03 27.19
N THR A 350 7.20 14.94 27.49
CA THR A 350 7.52 16.19 28.19
C THR A 350 8.06 15.91 29.59
N ALA A 351 7.43 15.00 30.34
CA ALA A 351 7.86 14.63 31.70
C ALA A 351 9.25 13.96 31.71
N LEU A 352 9.51 13.08 30.73
CA LEU A 352 10.82 12.47 30.51
C LEU A 352 11.90 13.53 30.25
N SER A 353 11.61 14.53 29.41
CA SER A 353 12.54 15.63 29.13
C SER A 353 12.75 16.55 30.34
N GLU A 354 11.70 16.81 31.13
CA GLU A 354 11.75 17.60 32.35
C GLU A 354 12.52 16.88 33.48
N GLY A 355 12.52 15.56 33.48
CA GLY A 355 13.07 14.74 34.57
C GLY A 355 12.15 14.63 35.79
N ASP A 356 10.84 14.89 35.63
CA ASP A 356 9.85 14.79 36.71
C ASP A 356 9.45 13.32 36.93
N ALA A 357 10.19 12.63 37.80
CA ALA A 357 10.00 11.21 38.09
C ALA A 357 8.58 10.86 38.57
N GLU A 358 7.95 11.72 39.37
CA GLU A 358 6.58 11.47 39.87
C GLU A 358 5.57 11.50 38.70
N ARG A 359 5.70 12.50 37.82
CA ARG A 359 4.83 12.64 36.65
C ARG A 359 5.08 11.55 35.62
N ILE A 360 6.33 11.15 35.41
CA ILE A 360 6.70 10.04 34.51
C ILE A 360 6.00 8.75 34.95
N LEU A 361 6.11 8.40 36.23
CA LEU A 361 5.48 7.19 36.78
C LEU A 361 3.95 7.25 36.63
N SER A 362 3.34 8.37 37.01
CA SER A 362 1.89 8.57 36.92
C SER A 362 1.36 8.46 35.47
N LEU A 363 2.03 9.10 34.51
CA LEU A 363 1.63 9.10 33.11
C LEU A 363 1.86 7.74 32.44
N ALA A 364 3.02 7.11 32.68
CA ALA A 364 3.32 5.80 32.10
C ALA A 364 2.37 4.71 32.62
N GLU A 365 2.03 4.75 33.92
CA GLU A 365 1.04 3.85 34.51
C GLU A 365 -0.36 4.09 33.91
N GLY A 366 -0.77 5.35 33.79
CA GLY A 366 -2.06 5.72 33.18
C GLY A 366 -2.17 5.25 31.74
N LEU A 367 -1.17 5.54 30.90
CA LEU A 367 -1.10 5.14 29.51
C LEU A 367 -1.12 3.62 29.32
N TRP A 368 -0.44 2.87 30.18
CA TRP A 368 -0.48 1.41 30.10
C TRP A 368 -1.85 0.83 30.47
N LEU A 369 -2.64 1.53 31.30
CA LEU A 369 -3.97 1.12 31.72
C LEU A 369 -5.10 1.70 30.86
N GLU A 370 -4.77 2.45 29.82
CA GLU A 370 -5.72 3.15 28.94
C GLU A 370 -6.10 2.32 27.72
N ASP A 371 -7.39 2.01 27.58
CA ASP A 371 -7.91 1.24 26.45
C ASP A 371 -7.86 2.07 25.18
N HIS A 372 -6.97 1.68 24.28
CA HIS A 372 -6.86 2.30 22.97
C HIS A 372 -8.09 2.02 22.07
N GLY A 373 -9.01 1.13 22.47
CA GLY A 373 -10.44 1.18 22.14
C GLY A 373 -10.84 1.06 20.67
N ASP A 374 -9.91 1.02 19.72
CA ASP A 374 -10.19 1.04 18.29
C ASP A 374 -10.25 -0.35 17.66
N GLY A 375 -10.01 -1.41 18.44
CA GLY A 375 -10.00 -2.78 17.91
C GLY A 375 -8.90 -3.03 16.87
N THR A 376 -8.08 -2.03 16.54
CA THR A 376 -6.74 -2.32 16.08
C THR A 376 -6.05 -2.91 17.29
N GLN A 377 -5.66 -4.16 17.14
CA GLN A 377 -4.59 -4.68 17.94
C GLN A 377 -3.41 -3.74 17.65
N CYS A 378 -3.25 -2.69 18.45
CA CYS A 378 -1.91 -2.30 18.85
C CYS A 378 -1.33 -3.62 19.34
N LEU A 379 -0.52 -4.24 18.48
CA LEU A 379 0.31 -5.36 18.83
C LEU A 379 1.13 -4.83 19.99
N GLU A 380 0.60 -5.08 21.19
CA GLU A 380 1.11 -4.64 22.48
C GLU A 380 0.84 -3.13 22.76
N PRO A 381 0.48 -2.75 24.01
CA PRO A 381 0.77 -1.39 24.47
C PRO A 381 2.24 -1.15 24.17
N PRO A 382 2.65 0.03 23.66
CA PRO A 382 4.03 0.21 23.25
C PRO A 382 4.90 -0.17 24.44
N LEU A 383 5.77 -1.16 24.20
CA LEU A 383 6.63 -1.79 25.21
C LEU A 383 7.44 -0.77 26.01
N ILE A 384 7.54 0.44 25.46
CA ILE A 384 8.04 1.66 26.04
C ILE A 384 7.52 1.94 27.47
N TYR A 385 6.24 1.69 27.80
CA TYR A 385 5.74 2.02 29.15
C TYR A 385 6.30 1.11 30.24
N TYR A 386 6.45 -0.19 29.95
CA TYR A 386 7.10 -1.12 30.87
C TYR A 386 8.53 -0.70 31.14
N GLU A 387 9.30 -0.38 30.09
CA GLU A 387 10.71 0.01 30.21
C GLU A 387 10.87 1.32 30.98
N VAL A 388 10.01 2.33 30.70
CA VAL A 388 9.99 3.59 31.45
C VAL A 388 9.70 3.34 32.93
N LEU A 389 8.67 2.54 33.26
CA LEU A 389 8.39 2.22 34.66
C LEU A 389 9.55 1.44 35.30
N LYS A 390 10.17 0.51 34.56
CA LYS A 390 11.30 -0.29 35.06
C LYS A 390 12.52 0.56 35.38
N GLU A 391 12.76 1.60 34.59
CA GLU A 391 13.87 2.53 34.77
C GLU A 391 13.65 3.46 35.97
N TYR A 392 12.43 4.00 36.13
CA TYR A 392 12.15 5.04 37.14
C TYR A 392 11.68 4.49 38.49
N VAL A 393 11.17 3.25 38.55
CA VAL A 393 10.85 2.62 39.83
C VAL A 393 12.13 2.07 40.46
N PRO A 394 12.44 2.42 41.73
CA PRO A 394 13.61 1.88 42.42
C PRO A 394 13.64 0.35 42.40
N ALA A 395 14.80 -0.24 42.09
CA ALA A 395 14.94 -1.69 41.91
C ALA A 395 14.42 -2.52 43.11
N GLY A 396 14.58 -2.01 44.34
CA GLY A 396 14.06 -2.65 45.56
C GLY A 396 12.53 -2.65 45.67
N CYS A 397 11.84 -1.73 44.99
CA CYS A 397 10.39 -1.58 44.99
C CYS A 397 9.73 -2.19 43.75
N TRP A 398 10.50 -2.50 42.69
CA TRP A 398 9.97 -2.97 41.41
C TRP A 398 8.99 -4.12 41.55
N ARG A 399 9.38 -5.18 42.28
CA ARG A 399 8.59 -6.40 42.41
C ARG A 399 7.21 -6.14 43.02
N GLU A 400 7.14 -5.26 44.01
CA GLU A 400 5.88 -4.88 44.65
C GLU A 400 5.04 -4.02 43.70
N TYR A 401 5.66 -2.97 43.13
CA TYR A 401 5.01 -2.03 42.22
C TYR A 401 4.37 -2.75 41.02
N ILE A 402 5.15 -3.56 40.31
CA ILE A 402 4.68 -4.27 39.12
C ILE A 402 3.67 -5.36 39.47
N GLY A 403 3.76 -5.92 40.68
CA GLY A 403 2.77 -6.87 41.21
C GLY A 403 1.39 -6.22 41.35
N VAL A 404 1.30 -5.02 41.92
CA VAL A 404 0.05 -4.25 42.02
C VAL A 404 -0.51 -3.91 40.65
N LEU A 405 0.36 -3.48 39.72
CA LEU A 405 -0.05 -3.15 38.35
C LEU A 405 -0.58 -4.39 37.60
N ALA A 406 0.05 -5.55 37.79
CA ALA A 406 -0.39 -6.80 37.19
C ALA A 406 -1.82 -7.18 37.61
N GLU A 407 -2.18 -7.00 38.88
CA GLU A 407 -3.55 -7.29 39.34
C GLU A 407 -4.58 -6.36 38.69
N ARG A 408 -4.21 -5.11 38.39
CA ARG A 408 -5.08 -4.17 37.63
C ARG A 408 -5.23 -4.57 36.16
N LEU A 409 -4.17 -5.14 35.57
CA LEU A 409 -4.18 -5.68 34.21
C LEU A 409 -4.90 -7.04 34.10
N LYS A 410 -5.19 -7.73 35.22
CA LYS A 410 -5.86 -9.04 35.22
C LYS A 410 -7.36 -8.92 34.95
N THR A 411 -7.72 -8.42 33.76
CA THR A 411 -9.11 -8.30 33.28
C THR A 411 -9.22 -8.81 31.84
N LYS A 412 -10.43 -9.16 31.39
CA LYS A 412 -10.66 -9.58 29.99
C LYS A 412 -10.19 -8.54 28.97
N ARG A 413 -10.36 -7.25 29.30
CA ARG A 413 -9.95 -6.11 28.47
C ARG A 413 -8.43 -6.05 28.29
N TRP A 414 -7.69 -6.43 29.33
CA TRP A 414 -6.24 -6.26 29.45
C TRP A 414 -5.43 -7.56 29.35
N SER A 415 -6.07 -8.63 28.88
CA SER A 415 -5.51 -9.98 28.84
C SER A 415 -4.14 -10.04 28.14
N ASN A 416 -3.96 -9.35 27.01
CA ASN A 416 -2.69 -9.38 26.27
C ASN A 416 -1.58 -8.66 27.03
N SER A 417 -1.86 -7.49 27.61
CA SER A 417 -0.93 -6.73 28.44
C SER A 417 -0.49 -7.53 29.67
N TYR A 418 -1.42 -8.21 30.34
CA TYR A 418 -1.14 -9.07 31.48
C TYR A 418 -0.25 -10.26 31.10
N VAL A 419 -0.55 -10.94 30.00
CA VAL A 419 0.22 -12.08 29.51
C VAL A 419 1.65 -11.66 29.15
N ASN A 420 1.80 -10.56 28.41
CA ASN A 420 3.11 -10.01 28.05
C ASN A 420 3.93 -9.61 29.28
N LEU A 421 3.29 -9.06 30.31
CA LEU A 421 3.93 -8.79 31.59
C LEU A 421 4.42 -10.08 32.25
N CYS A 422 3.59 -11.12 32.32
CA CYS A 422 3.97 -12.41 32.89
C CYS A 422 5.17 -13.02 32.15
N ILE A 423 5.23 -12.87 30.83
CA ILE A 423 6.35 -13.37 30.02
C ILE A 423 7.65 -12.64 30.35
N ARG A 424 7.62 -11.30 30.42
CA ARG A 424 8.80 -10.48 30.74
C ARG A 424 9.36 -10.77 32.12
N GLU A 425 8.48 -10.81 33.11
CA GLU A 425 8.85 -11.06 34.51
C GLU A 425 9.08 -12.56 34.79
N LYS A 426 8.91 -13.42 33.77
CA LYS A 426 9.03 -14.89 33.88
C LYS A 426 8.11 -15.48 34.94
N TRP A 427 6.92 -14.93 35.09
CA TRP A 427 5.88 -15.40 36.01
C TRP A 427 5.07 -16.53 35.37
N TRP A 428 5.73 -17.68 35.17
CA TRP A 428 5.15 -18.81 34.45
C TRP A 428 3.91 -19.39 35.14
N ASP A 429 3.87 -19.40 36.48
CA ASP A 429 2.69 -19.79 37.25
C ASP A 429 1.47 -18.91 36.92
N LYS A 430 1.66 -17.59 36.89
CA LYS A 430 0.60 -16.62 36.57
C LYS A 430 0.16 -16.73 35.11
N LEU A 431 1.12 -16.95 34.19
CA LEU A 431 0.83 -17.18 32.78
C LEU A 431 -0.01 -18.46 32.58
N LEU A 432 0.38 -19.57 33.20
CA LEU A 432 -0.38 -20.82 33.13
C LEU A 432 -1.78 -20.64 33.71
N GLN A 433 -1.91 -20.01 34.87
CA GLN A 433 -3.21 -19.72 35.49
C GLN A 433 -4.12 -18.98 34.51
N HIS A 434 -3.64 -17.88 33.92
CA HIS A 434 -4.41 -17.08 32.98
C HIS A 434 -4.84 -17.86 31.73
N VAL A 435 -3.92 -18.60 31.11
CA VAL A 435 -4.21 -19.42 29.93
C VAL A 435 -5.19 -20.56 30.24
N SER A 436 -5.17 -21.07 31.48
CA SER A 436 -6.06 -22.15 31.95
C SER A 436 -7.50 -21.70 32.23
N GLU A 437 -7.78 -20.40 32.44
CA GLU A 437 -9.13 -19.90 32.71
C GLU A 437 -10.07 -20.07 31.50
N GLN A 438 -9.55 -19.86 30.29
CA GLN A 438 -10.28 -20.06 29.02
C GLN A 438 -9.33 -20.66 27.97
N PRO A 439 -8.99 -21.96 28.10
CA PRO A 439 -7.99 -22.57 27.24
C PRO A 439 -8.55 -22.71 25.83
N SER A 440 -7.77 -22.32 24.82
CA SER A 440 -8.06 -22.57 23.40
C SER A 440 -6.82 -23.18 22.75
N GLY A 441 -6.99 -23.99 21.71
CA GLY A 441 -5.83 -24.60 21.07
C GLY A 441 -4.89 -23.58 20.44
N ARG A 442 -5.42 -22.42 19.99
CA ARG A 442 -4.63 -21.28 19.53
C ARG A 442 -3.77 -20.70 20.65
N THR A 443 -4.38 -20.35 21.78
CA THR A 443 -3.66 -19.74 22.93
C THR A 443 -2.65 -20.70 23.54
N LEU A 444 -2.98 -21.99 23.69
CA LEU A 444 -2.04 -23.00 24.17
C LEU A 444 -0.82 -23.12 23.25
N LYS A 445 -1.04 -23.16 21.92
CA LYS A 445 0.05 -23.25 20.95
C LYS A 445 0.98 -22.03 20.98
N GLU A 446 0.41 -20.85 21.17
CA GLU A 446 1.15 -19.58 21.26
C GLU A 446 2.08 -19.55 22.48
N TYR A 447 1.58 -19.97 23.65
CA TYR A 447 2.32 -19.87 24.92
C TYR A 447 3.10 -21.13 25.31
N GLU A 448 2.92 -22.26 24.61
CA GLU A 448 3.62 -23.52 24.90
C GLU A 448 5.13 -23.35 25.00
N ARG A 449 5.74 -22.49 24.17
CA ARG A 449 7.19 -22.27 24.17
C ARG A 449 7.73 -21.77 25.52
N TYR A 450 6.92 -21.05 26.29
CA TYR A 450 7.27 -20.51 27.61
C TYR A 450 6.97 -21.50 28.73
N LEU A 451 5.91 -22.29 28.59
CA LEU A 451 5.39 -23.14 29.66
C LEU A 451 5.92 -24.59 29.62
N LYS A 452 6.39 -25.08 28.47
CA LYS A 452 6.75 -26.49 28.26
C LYS A 452 7.89 -27.02 29.13
N ALA A 453 8.73 -26.15 29.68
CA ALA A 453 9.88 -26.57 30.47
C ALA A 453 9.45 -27.10 31.84
N ASP A 454 8.52 -26.38 32.48
CA ASP A 454 8.14 -26.62 33.87
C ASP A 454 6.70 -27.17 34.01
N TYR A 455 5.82 -26.96 33.01
CA TYR A 455 4.38 -27.28 33.08
C TYR A 455 3.91 -28.22 31.96
N LYS A 456 4.73 -29.22 31.63
CA LYS A 456 4.43 -30.17 30.56
C LYS A 456 3.10 -30.89 30.80
N ASP A 457 2.89 -31.42 32.00
CA ASP A 457 1.75 -32.28 32.30
C ASP A 457 0.43 -31.48 32.32
N GLU A 458 0.47 -30.24 32.81
CA GLU A 458 -0.64 -29.29 32.77
C GLU A 458 -0.99 -28.91 31.34
N LEU A 459 0.00 -28.65 30.48
CA LEU A 459 -0.22 -28.39 29.06
C LEU A 459 -0.86 -29.60 28.36
N VAL A 460 -0.42 -30.82 28.65
CA VAL A 460 -1.02 -32.05 28.11
C VAL A 460 -2.49 -32.14 28.54
N ALA A 461 -2.79 -31.91 29.82
CA ALA A 461 -4.15 -31.91 30.33
C ALA A 461 -5.04 -30.83 29.68
N LEU A 462 -4.50 -29.62 29.49
CA LEU A 462 -5.21 -28.51 28.85
C LEU A 462 -5.50 -28.78 27.36
N TYR A 463 -4.51 -29.28 26.60
CA TYR A 463 -4.74 -29.67 25.22
C TYR A 463 -5.79 -30.78 25.12
N ALA A 464 -5.75 -31.79 25.99
CA ALA A 464 -6.75 -32.85 26.03
C ALA A 464 -8.16 -32.27 26.29
N ALA A 465 -8.30 -31.38 27.29
CA ALA A 465 -9.57 -30.74 27.61
C ALA A 465 -10.13 -29.93 26.43
N VAL A 466 -9.28 -29.16 25.73
CA VAL A 466 -9.66 -28.42 24.52
C VAL A 466 -10.16 -29.36 23.43
N ILE A 467 -9.45 -30.46 23.17
CA ILE A 467 -9.82 -31.46 22.15
C ILE A 467 -11.20 -32.05 22.43
N TYR A 468 -11.47 -32.48 23.67
CA TYR A 468 -12.77 -33.05 24.01
C TYR A 468 -13.89 -32.00 23.87
N ARG A 469 -13.67 -30.78 24.35
CA ARG A 469 -14.65 -29.68 24.28
C ARG A 469 -14.96 -29.26 22.85
N GLU A 470 -13.96 -29.14 21.96
CA GLU A 470 -14.18 -28.77 20.56
C GLU A 470 -14.92 -29.86 19.76
N LEU A 471 -14.84 -31.12 20.21
CA LEU A 471 -15.60 -32.23 19.62
C LEU A 471 -17.00 -32.41 20.22
N GLU A 472 -17.30 -31.78 21.34
CA GLU A 472 -18.64 -31.74 21.94
C GLU A 472 -19.56 -30.81 21.14
N GLY A 473 -20.60 -31.39 20.53
CA GLY A 473 -21.57 -30.66 19.70
C GLY A 473 -21.77 -31.24 18.30
N ILE A 474 -22.24 -30.40 17.39
CA ILE A 474 -22.57 -30.77 16.00
C ILE A 474 -21.30 -31.19 15.24
N PRO A 475 -21.34 -32.19 14.35
CA PRO A 475 -20.18 -32.58 13.54
C PRO A 475 -19.61 -31.39 12.75
N LEU A 476 -18.31 -31.15 12.92
CA LEU A 476 -17.58 -30.06 12.26
C LEU A 476 -16.96 -30.56 10.94
N GLY A 477 -16.58 -29.63 10.04
CA GLY A 477 -15.96 -29.97 8.76
C GLY A 477 -14.54 -30.54 8.89
N ARG A 478 -14.03 -31.20 7.83
CA ARG A 478 -12.70 -31.84 7.80
C ARG A 478 -11.54 -30.90 8.20
N GLY A 479 -11.64 -29.61 7.86
CA GLY A 479 -10.64 -28.61 8.26
C GLY A 479 -10.48 -28.49 9.78
N HIS A 480 -11.57 -28.56 10.53
CA HIS A 480 -11.54 -28.49 11.99
C HIS A 480 -11.00 -29.78 12.62
N TYR A 481 -11.31 -30.96 12.07
CA TYR A 481 -10.69 -32.20 12.53
C TYR A 481 -9.17 -32.21 12.32
N ARG A 482 -8.67 -31.59 11.24
CA ARG A 482 -7.22 -31.40 11.05
C ARG A 482 -6.61 -30.49 12.11
N GLU A 483 -7.32 -29.44 12.51
CA GLU A 483 -6.90 -28.55 13.59
C GLU A 483 -6.83 -29.30 14.93
N ILE A 484 -7.85 -30.09 15.28
CA ILE A 484 -7.84 -30.95 16.47
C ILE A 484 -6.68 -31.96 16.45
N CYS A 485 -6.47 -32.63 15.31
CA CYS A 485 -5.34 -33.55 15.15
C CYS A 485 -3.99 -32.84 15.29
N SER A 486 -3.91 -31.55 14.94
CA SER A 486 -2.72 -30.74 15.17
C SER A 486 -2.41 -30.59 16.67
N TYR A 487 -3.43 -30.51 17.54
CA TYR A 487 -3.26 -30.45 18.99
C TYR A 487 -2.81 -31.79 19.58
N LEU A 488 -3.30 -32.92 19.08
CA LEU A 488 -2.76 -34.25 19.46
C LEU A 488 -1.27 -34.37 19.13
N ARG A 489 -0.84 -33.85 17.96
CA ARG A 489 0.58 -33.80 17.60
C ARG A 489 1.37 -32.86 18.52
N ARG A 490 0.76 -31.85 19.15
CA ARG A 490 1.43 -31.04 20.19
C ARG A 490 1.68 -31.86 21.45
N ILE A 491 0.71 -32.65 21.91
CA ILE A 491 0.88 -33.58 23.04
C ILE A 491 2.01 -34.58 22.75
N LEU A 492 2.09 -35.12 21.52
CA LEU A 492 3.22 -35.96 21.10
C LEU A 492 4.57 -35.22 21.21
N LYS A 493 4.64 -33.96 20.79
CA LYS A 493 5.86 -33.13 20.88
C LYS A 493 6.23 -32.78 22.32
N LEU A 494 5.26 -32.69 23.22
CA LEU A 494 5.50 -32.59 24.66
C LEU A 494 6.06 -33.91 25.21
N GLY A 495 5.94 -35.02 24.48
CA GLY A 495 6.53 -36.31 24.82
C GLY A 495 5.61 -37.21 25.63
N ASP A 496 4.29 -37.07 25.48
CA ASP A 496 3.29 -37.95 26.09
C ASP A 496 2.53 -38.76 25.03
N ARG A 497 3.21 -39.78 24.49
CA ARG A 497 2.63 -40.67 23.46
C ARG A 497 1.47 -41.50 24.01
N LYS A 498 1.62 -41.99 25.25
CA LYS A 498 0.62 -42.84 25.90
C LYS A 498 -0.71 -42.11 26.00
N ARG A 499 -0.69 -40.84 26.42
CA ARG A 499 -1.91 -40.03 26.52
C ARG A 499 -2.59 -39.80 25.17
N VAL A 500 -1.82 -39.63 24.10
CA VAL A 500 -2.38 -39.48 22.74
C VAL A 500 -3.05 -40.76 22.28
N GLU A 501 -2.44 -41.93 22.53
CA GLU A 501 -3.02 -43.23 22.21
C GLU A 501 -4.34 -43.45 22.96
N GLU A 502 -4.39 -43.12 24.26
CA GLU A 502 -5.62 -43.14 25.07
C GLU A 502 -6.71 -42.24 24.48
N ILE A 503 -6.40 -40.97 24.18
CA ILE A 503 -7.38 -40.02 23.63
C ILE A 503 -7.91 -40.51 22.26
N ILE A 504 -7.05 -41.04 21.38
CA ILE A 504 -7.49 -41.56 20.08
C ILE A 504 -8.45 -42.74 20.24
N ILE A 505 -8.16 -43.67 21.15
CA ILE A 505 -9.04 -44.81 21.45
C ILE A 505 -10.41 -44.31 21.94
N ASP A 506 -10.40 -43.40 22.91
CA ASP A 506 -11.61 -42.82 23.48
C ASP A 506 -12.46 -42.07 22.45
N LEU A 507 -11.83 -41.25 21.61
CA LEU A 507 -12.53 -40.47 20.58
C LEU A 507 -13.14 -41.37 19.49
N LYS A 508 -12.45 -42.44 19.09
CA LYS A 508 -12.99 -43.44 18.14
C LYS A 508 -14.20 -44.18 18.72
N ALA A 509 -14.14 -44.53 20.01
CA ALA A 509 -15.26 -45.16 20.71
C ALA A 509 -16.46 -44.22 20.89
N LYS A 510 -16.21 -42.94 21.20
CA LYS A 510 -17.24 -41.92 21.44
C LYS A 510 -17.93 -41.44 20.14
N TYR A 511 -17.20 -41.41 19.01
CA TYR A 511 -17.70 -40.87 17.74
C TYR A 511 -17.58 -41.84 16.54
N PRO A 512 -18.13 -43.06 16.61
CA PRO A 512 -17.93 -44.10 15.58
C PRO A 512 -18.53 -43.75 14.21
N ARG A 513 -19.48 -42.80 14.15
CA ARG A 513 -20.17 -42.38 12.92
C ARG A 513 -19.54 -41.15 12.25
N ARG A 514 -18.46 -40.57 12.81
CA ARG A 514 -17.75 -39.42 12.23
C ARG A 514 -16.56 -39.92 11.38
N SER A 515 -16.84 -40.49 10.20
CA SER A 515 -15.81 -41.10 9.33
C SER A 515 -14.63 -40.16 9.03
N ALA A 516 -14.91 -38.90 8.68
CA ALA A 516 -13.86 -37.91 8.41
C ALA A 516 -12.98 -37.61 9.64
N LEU A 517 -13.51 -37.69 10.87
CA LEU A 517 -12.71 -37.56 12.08
C LEU A 517 -11.82 -38.80 12.28
N ILE A 518 -12.37 -40.00 12.09
CA ILE A 518 -11.64 -41.27 12.23
C ILE A 518 -10.46 -41.32 11.25
N ASP A 519 -10.68 -40.89 9.99
CA ASP A 519 -9.62 -40.79 8.99
C ASP A 519 -8.46 -39.90 9.46
N GLU A 520 -8.76 -38.70 9.97
CA GLU A 520 -7.74 -37.76 10.42
C GLU A 520 -7.02 -38.27 11.68
N LEU A 521 -7.73 -38.91 12.62
CA LEU A 521 -7.15 -39.53 13.82
C LEU A 521 -6.18 -40.68 13.49
N ASN A 522 -6.45 -41.46 12.43
CA ASN A 522 -5.55 -42.52 11.97
C ASN A 522 -4.20 -41.99 11.46
N ASN A 523 -4.14 -40.71 11.07
CA ASN A 523 -2.95 -40.05 10.54
C ASN A 523 -2.15 -39.26 11.61
N VAL A 524 -2.42 -39.48 12.90
CA VAL A 524 -1.77 -38.74 13.99
C VAL A 524 -0.48 -39.39 14.49
N LEU A 525 -0.44 -40.73 14.57
CA LEU A 525 0.62 -41.52 15.22
C LEU A 525 1.72 -42.02 14.28
#